data_AF-A0A9W9AN40-F1
#
_entry.id   AF-A0A9W9AN40-F1
#
_cell.length_a   1.000
_cell.length_b   1.000
_cell.length_c   1.000
_cell.angle_alpha   90.00
_cell.angle_beta   90.00
_cell.angle_gamma   90.00
#
_symmetry.space_group_name_H-M   'P 1'
#
loop_
_entity.id
_entity.type
_entity.pdbx_description
1 polymer ?
#
loop_
_entity_poly.entity_id
_entity_poly.type
_entity_poly.pdbx_seq_one_letter_code
_entity_poly.pdbx_strand_id
1 'polypeptide(L)'
;MSLVGFMFDFSQVVHQNLTSLELGDVYTPFTQTLDTKLDALWTALSAQEIHLRSLILSRAANELTDAFLDYLQSYSGLETLSFRGPWAYNDLEYDSAADRFYRDVLPMHVDSLTKLEIRIVFESRWCFGAHNFHAFQSCRRLRCLWVKINHRGLEADPTPYTLDLYADKNLPSKTPFPNSVHLLLKMISGSLPELEKLTVEPARNPEWARHRGDGIWLLGARFCLGIRRRLHASVKSFVTCSSATVGTHVRDSDVRNWVLFL
;
A
#
# COMPACT_ATOMS: atom_id res chain seq x y z
N MET A 1 6.22 10.99 -23.99
CA MET A 1 7.15 10.10 -24.71
C MET A 1 6.67 8.66 -24.53
N SER A 2 6.65 7.85 -25.59
CA SER A 2 6.38 6.41 -25.48
C SER A 2 7.52 5.75 -24.72
N LEU A 3 7.19 4.98 -23.68
CA LEU A 3 8.13 4.25 -22.80
C LEU A 3 9.01 3.27 -23.59
N VAL A 4 8.53 2.81 -24.75
CA VAL A 4 9.31 1.98 -25.68
C VAL A 4 10.51 2.75 -26.23
N GLY A 5 10.35 4.03 -26.60
CA GLY A 5 11.46 4.86 -27.06
C GLY A 5 12.43 5.25 -25.93
N PHE A 6 11.93 5.38 -24.70
CA PHE A 6 12.74 5.76 -23.54
C PHE A 6 13.59 4.60 -23.00
N MET A 7 13.09 3.36 -23.06
CA MET A 7 13.80 2.18 -22.53
C MET A 7 14.95 1.68 -23.43
N PHE A 8 14.89 1.92 -24.74
CA PHE A 8 15.98 1.50 -25.64
C PHE A 8 17.19 2.44 -25.62
N ASP A 9 17.07 3.65 -25.05
CA ASP A 9 18.07 4.72 -25.15
C ASP A 9 18.66 5.18 -23.80
N PHE A 10 18.27 4.55 -22.68
CA PHE A 10 18.73 4.97 -21.34
C PHE A 10 20.24 4.78 -21.14
N SER A 11 20.87 3.90 -21.93
CA SER A 11 22.33 3.75 -21.95
C SER A 11 23.05 4.87 -22.73
N GLN A 12 22.34 5.62 -23.57
CA GLN A 12 22.92 6.67 -24.42
C GLN A 12 22.65 8.10 -23.92
N VAL A 13 21.60 8.30 -23.12
CA VAL A 13 21.26 9.64 -22.60
C VAL A 13 21.64 9.76 -21.12
N VAL A 14 22.74 10.48 -20.87
CA VAL A 14 23.23 10.80 -19.52
C VAL A 14 22.24 11.75 -18.84
N HIS A 15 21.36 11.20 -18.01
CA HIS A 15 20.40 11.96 -17.22
C HIS A 15 20.87 12.13 -15.76
N GLN A 16 22.07 12.71 -15.56
CA GLN A 16 22.64 12.96 -14.21
C GLN A 16 21.76 13.81 -13.28
N ASN A 17 20.76 14.53 -13.83
CA ASN A 17 19.85 15.38 -13.08
C ASN A 17 18.44 14.79 -12.93
N LEU A 18 18.23 13.52 -13.28
CA LEU A 18 16.92 12.89 -13.14
C LEU A 18 16.60 12.70 -11.66
N THR A 19 15.61 13.44 -11.18
CA THR A 19 15.15 13.40 -9.78
C THR A 19 13.73 12.86 -9.65
N SER A 20 12.99 12.76 -10.75
CA SER A 20 11.63 12.23 -10.75
C SER A 20 11.42 11.30 -11.92
N LEU A 21 10.84 10.13 -11.66
CA LEU A 21 10.47 9.15 -12.66
C LEU A 21 9.01 8.74 -12.46
N GLU A 22 8.21 8.93 -13.50
CA GLU A 22 6.84 8.42 -13.55
C GLU A 22 6.73 7.43 -14.70
N LEU A 23 6.44 6.18 -14.38
CA LEU A 23 6.19 5.12 -15.36
C LEU A 23 4.67 4.94 -15.49
N GLY A 24 4.15 5.56 -16.54
CA GLY A 24 2.73 5.52 -16.93
C GLY A 24 2.33 4.24 -17.68
N ASP A 25 1.05 4.15 -18.02
CA ASP A 25 0.47 2.99 -18.71
C ASP A 25 1.02 2.85 -20.13
N VAL A 26 1.67 1.72 -20.40
CA VAL A 26 2.10 1.34 -21.75
C VAL A 26 1.52 -0.02 -21.97
N TYR A 27 0.44 -0.05 -22.75
CA TYR A 27 -0.20 -1.29 -23.11
C TYR A 27 0.78 -2.15 -23.92
N THR A 28 1.35 -3.18 -23.29
CA THR A 28 2.09 -4.24 -23.98
C THR A 28 1.50 -5.59 -23.55
N PRO A 29 0.92 -6.35 -24.49
CA PRO A 29 0.26 -7.63 -24.20
C PRO A 29 1.23 -8.79 -23.87
N PHE A 30 2.52 -8.51 -23.66
CA PHE A 30 3.54 -9.48 -23.31
C PHE A 30 4.29 -8.99 -22.05
N THR A 31 4.21 -9.72 -20.95
CA THR A 31 4.64 -9.29 -19.61
C THR A 31 6.13 -9.54 -19.34
N GLN A 32 6.67 -10.72 -19.70
CA GLN A 32 8.07 -11.10 -19.40
C GLN A 32 9.14 -10.17 -20.01
N THR A 33 8.86 -9.56 -21.16
CA THR A 33 9.80 -8.64 -21.81
C THR A 33 9.82 -7.25 -21.16
N LEU A 34 8.88 -6.94 -20.29
CA LEU A 34 8.85 -5.68 -19.54
C LEU A 34 9.65 -5.80 -18.24
N ASP A 35 9.54 -6.93 -17.55
CA ASP A 35 10.20 -7.17 -16.26
C ASP A 35 11.73 -7.10 -16.39
N THR A 36 12.29 -7.85 -17.34
CA THR A 36 13.72 -7.79 -17.69
C THR A 36 14.21 -6.39 -18.08
N LYS A 37 13.35 -5.55 -18.66
CA LYS A 37 13.69 -4.17 -19.02
C LYS A 37 13.60 -3.22 -17.83
N LEU A 38 12.69 -3.46 -16.88
CA LEU A 38 12.61 -2.71 -15.63
C LEU A 38 13.80 -3.02 -14.73
N ASP A 39 14.20 -4.29 -14.63
CA ASP A 39 15.41 -4.67 -13.89
C ASP A 39 16.67 -4.02 -14.47
N ALA A 40 16.77 -3.98 -15.81
CA ALA A 40 17.85 -3.27 -16.47
C ALA A 40 17.81 -1.76 -16.17
N LEU A 41 16.62 -1.15 -16.08
CA LEU A 41 16.45 0.25 -15.69
C LEU A 41 16.92 0.50 -14.25
N TRP A 42 16.49 -0.31 -13.29
CA TRP A 42 16.90 -0.16 -11.88
C TRP A 42 18.41 -0.35 -11.71
N THR A 43 18.96 -1.35 -12.40
CA THR A 43 20.41 -1.60 -12.44
C THR A 43 21.16 -0.41 -13.04
N ALA A 44 20.66 0.16 -14.14
CA ALA A 44 21.28 1.31 -14.80
C ALA A 44 21.22 2.58 -13.93
N LEU A 45 20.08 2.87 -13.29
CA LEU A 45 19.95 4.00 -12.38
C LEU A 45 20.92 3.86 -11.19
N SER A 46 21.03 2.65 -10.63
CA SER A 46 21.97 2.37 -9.55
C SER A 46 23.43 2.51 -10.01
N ALA A 47 23.78 1.99 -11.18
CA ALA A 47 25.14 2.04 -11.71
C ALA A 47 25.58 3.47 -12.09
N GLN A 48 24.64 4.35 -12.40
CA GLN A 48 24.89 5.76 -12.71
C GLN A 48 24.74 6.68 -11.48
N GLU A 49 24.52 6.13 -10.28
CA GLU A 49 24.29 6.89 -9.04
C GLU A 49 23.15 7.92 -9.16
N ILE A 50 22.14 7.60 -9.97
CA ILE A 50 20.96 8.45 -10.14
C ILE A 50 20.00 8.16 -9.00
N HIS A 51 19.89 9.10 -8.06
CA HIS A 51 19.01 9.00 -6.90
C HIS A 51 17.71 9.78 -7.12
N LEU A 52 16.61 9.05 -7.28
CA LEU A 52 15.30 9.64 -7.47
C LEU A 52 14.74 10.19 -6.16
N ARG A 53 14.17 11.39 -6.20
CA ARG A 53 13.35 11.96 -5.12
C ARG A 53 11.88 11.59 -5.26
N SER A 54 11.42 11.34 -6.48
CA SER A 54 10.04 10.97 -6.76
C SER A 54 9.97 9.78 -7.71
N LEU A 55 9.29 8.72 -7.28
CA LEU A 55 9.09 7.51 -8.06
C LEU A 55 7.62 7.08 -8.03
N ILE A 56 6.99 7.12 -9.20
CA ILE A 56 5.58 6.77 -9.38
C ILE A 56 5.44 5.67 -10.42
N LEU A 57 4.94 4.52 -9.98
CA LEU A 57 4.65 3.35 -10.80
C LEU A 57 3.12 3.19 -10.91
N SER A 58 2.56 3.69 -12.01
CA SER A 58 1.09 3.77 -12.22
C SER A 58 0.47 2.48 -12.78
N ARG A 59 1.25 1.65 -13.47
CA ARG A 59 0.87 0.27 -13.81
C ARG A 59 1.02 -0.60 -12.56
N ALA A 60 0.22 -1.64 -12.45
CA ALA A 60 0.60 -2.75 -11.58
C ALA A 60 1.92 -3.29 -12.15
N ALA A 61 3.03 -2.92 -11.53
CA ALA A 61 4.26 -3.64 -11.76
C ALA A 61 3.92 -5.07 -11.37
N ASN A 62 4.00 -5.99 -12.33
CA ASN A 62 3.80 -7.39 -12.01
C ASN A 62 4.85 -7.84 -10.98
N GLU A 63 5.91 -7.06 -10.81
CA GLU A 63 7.06 -7.47 -10.05
C GLU A 63 7.61 -6.26 -9.30
N LEU A 64 7.39 -6.25 -7.99
CA LEU A 64 8.29 -5.58 -7.05
C LEU A 64 9.56 -6.43 -7.03
N THR A 65 10.35 -6.33 -8.10
CA THR A 65 11.53 -7.18 -8.31
C THR A 65 12.58 -6.90 -7.24
N ASP A 66 13.48 -7.86 -7.06
CA ASP A 66 14.64 -7.63 -6.20
C ASP A 66 15.47 -6.44 -6.67
N ALA A 67 15.65 -6.25 -7.98
CA ALA A 67 16.40 -5.11 -8.52
C ALA A 67 15.75 -3.75 -8.17
N PHE A 68 14.41 -3.69 -8.14
CA PHE A 68 13.70 -2.50 -7.69
C PHE A 68 13.96 -2.21 -6.20
N LEU A 69 13.87 -3.22 -5.34
CA LEU A 69 14.13 -3.07 -3.91
C LEU A 69 15.61 -2.78 -3.64
N ASP A 70 16.53 -3.41 -4.36
CA ASP A 70 17.98 -3.15 -4.34
C ASP A 70 18.26 -1.68 -4.67
N TYR A 71 17.65 -1.16 -5.73
CA TYR A 71 17.79 0.23 -6.13
C TYR A 71 17.26 1.19 -5.06
N LEU A 72 16.08 0.96 -4.50
CA LEU A 72 15.58 1.82 -3.42
C LEU A 72 16.46 1.74 -2.16
N GLN A 73 16.97 0.56 -1.84
CA GLN A 73 17.86 0.35 -0.70
C GLN A 73 19.24 0.98 -0.88
N SER A 74 19.68 1.24 -2.11
CA SER A 74 21.04 1.74 -2.40
C SER A 74 21.25 3.22 -2.05
N TYR A 75 20.18 3.98 -1.78
CA TYR A 75 20.27 5.40 -1.45
C TYR A 75 19.25 5.85 -0.40
N SER A 76 19.37 7.10 0.05
CA SER A 76 18.41 7.78 0.92
C SER A 76 17.97 9.10 0.27
N GLY A 77 16.86 9.68 0.72
CA GLY A 77 16.37 10.94 0.16
C GLY A 77 15.16 10.82 -0.78
N LEU A 78 14.54 9.64 -0.88
CA LEU A 78 13.27 9.50 -1.59
C LEU A 78 12.18 10.28 -0.86
N GLU A 79 11.52 11.19 -1.55
CA GLU A 79 10.48 12.08 -1.03
C GLU A 79 9.07 11.57 -1.37
N THR A 80 8.89 10.97 -2.55
CA THR A 80 7.61 10.41 -3.03
C THR A 80 7.81 9.00 -3.56
N LEU A 81 7.04 8.05 -2.99
CA LEU A 81 6.93 6.69 -3.50
C LEU A 81 5.45 6.33 -3.70
N SER A 82 5.09 5.94 -4.91
CA SER A 82 3.76 5.41 -5.22
C SER A 82 3.89 4.22 -6.14
N PHE A 83 3.32 3.08 -5.76
CA PHE A 83 3.27 1.92 -6.65
C PHE A 83 1.98 1.11 -6.46
N ARG A 84 1.62 0.36 -7.49
CA ARG A 84 0.56 -0.65 -7.44
C ARG A 84 1.17 -2.04 -7.41
N GLY A 85 0.63 -2.89 -6.54
CA GLY A 85 0.98 -4.30 -6.52
C GLY A 85 0.51 -5.03 -7.79
N PRO A 86 1.04 -6.25 -8.04
CA PRO A 86 0.66 -7.09 -9.16
C PRO A 86 -0.82 -7.47 -9.15
N TRP A 87 -1.36 -7.72 -10.34
CA TRP A 87 -2.72 -8.25 -10.53
C TRP A 87 -2.81 -9.76 -10.33
N ALA A 88 -1.66 -10.46 -10.35
CA ALA A 88 -1.56 -11.89 -10.09
C ALA A 88 -0.87 -12.09 -8.73
N TYR A 89 -1.38 -13.04 -7.94
CA TYR A 89 -0.93 -13.29 -6.58
C TYR A 89 -0.10 -14.56 -6.52
N ASN A 90 1.20 -14.43 -6.22
CA ASN A 90 2.07 -15.52 -5.78
C ASN A 90 2.46 -15.27 -4.32
N ASP A 91 1.79 -15.95 -3.40
CA ASP A 91 1.76 -15.67 -1.97
C ASP A 91 3.16 -15.50 -1.36
N LEU A 92 4.12 -16.38 -1.69
CA LEU A 92 5.40 -16.45 -0.96
C LEU A 92 6.38 -15.33 -1.33
N GLU A 93 6.63 -15.13 -2.62
CA GLU A 93 7.55 -14.09 -3.11
C GLU A 93 6.98 -12.69 -2.87
N TYR A 94 5.66 -12.57 -2.92
CA TYR A 94 5.00 -11.30 -2.74
C TYR A 94 5.06 -10.81 -1.29
N ASP A 95 4.89 -11.72 -0.33
CA ASP A 95 4.99 -11.42 1.10
C ASP A 95 6.44 -11.20 1.55
N SER A 96 7.41 -11.93 0.99
CA SER A 96 8.83 -11.72 1.30
C SER A 96 9.32 -10.35 0.80
N ALA A 97 8.88 -9.91 -0.38
CA ALA A 97 9.15 -8.57 -0.90
C ALA A 97 8.57 -7.47 0.02
N ALA A 98 7.37 -7.68 0.58
CA ALA A 98 6.78 -6.74 1.54
C ALA A 98 7.62 -6.62 2.80
N ASP A 99 8.04 -7.76 3.35
CA ASP A 99 8.87 -7.80 4.56
C ASP A 99 10.21 -7.12 4.33
N ARG A 100 10.85 -7.41 3.20
CA ARG A 100 12.09 -6.76 2.80
C ARG A 100 11.89 -5.25 2.65
N PHE A 101 10.81 -4.81 2.01
CA PHE A 101 10.52 -3.39 1.88
C PHE A 101 10.40 -2.70 3.24
N TYR A 102 9.58 -3.22 4.15
CA TYR A 102 9.36 -2.58 5.45
C TYR A 102 10.57 -2.66 6.38
N ARG A 103 11.37 -3.72 6.28
CA ARG A 103 12.53 -3.94 7.15
C ARG A 103 13.79 -3.25 6.64
N ASP A 104 14.03 -3.27 5.33
CA ASP A 104 15.33 -2.95 4.75
C ASP A 104 15.28 -1.68 3.87
N VAL A 105 14.16 -1.40 3.20
CA VAL A 105 14.03 -0.25 2.27
C VAL A 105 13.46 0.98 2.95
N LEU A 106 12.26 0.87 3.55
CA LEU A 106 11.56 2.02 4.13
C LEU A 106 12.41 2.78 5.18
N PRO A 107 13.20 2.10 6.05
CA PRO A 107 14.09 2.77 6.99
C PRO A 107 15.12 3.71 6.35
N MET A 108 15.53 3.47 5.10
CA MET A 108 16.49 4.32 4.38
C MET A 108 15.93 5.69 4.02
N HIS A 109 14.60 5.85 4.04
CA HIS A 109 13.91 7.04 3.56
C HIS A 109 13.08 7.75 4.65
N VAL A 110 13.19 7.35 5.92
CA VAL A 110 12.34 7.87 7.01
C VAL A 110 12.45 9.38 7.20
N ASP A 111 13.63 9.96 6.94
CA ASP A 111 13.93 11.38 7.11
C ASP A 111 13.58 12.25 5.88
N SER A 112 13.21 11.62 4.76
CA SER A 112 12.90 12.31 3.50
C SER A 112 11.48 12.06 3.01
N LEU A 113 10.89 10.91 3.30
CA LEU A 113 9.65 10.47 2.69
C LEU A 113 8.46 11.31 3.16
N THR A 114 7.85 12.03 2.24
CA THR A 114 6.68 12.88 2.47
C THR A 114 5.40 12.28 1.94
N LYS A 115 5.50 11.40 0.94
CA LYS A 115 4.35 10.73 0.32
C LYS A 115 4.64 9.25 0.08
N LEU A 116 3.80 8.39 0.66
CA LEU A 116 3.85 6.94 0.48
C LEU A 116 2.47 6.42 0.09
N GLU A 117 2.38 5.80 -1.09
CA GLU A 117 1.16 5.18 -1.57
C GLU A 117 1.39 3.73 -2.01
N ILE A 118 0.93 2.79 -1.19
CA ILE A 118 1.04 1.35 -1.42
C ILE A 118 -0.33 0.84 -1.89
N ARG A 119 -0.54 0.87 -3.20
CA ARG A 119 -1.84 0.62 -3.85
C ARG A 119 -1.99 -0.83 -4.29
N ILE A 120 -1.82 -1.77 -3.37
CA ILE A 120 -1.92 -3.21 -3.65
C ILE A 120 -3.37 -3.66 -3.92
N VAL A 121 -3.55 -4.78 -4.61
CA VAL A 121 -4.91 -5.29 -4.93
C VAL A 121 -5.39 -6.25 -3.85
N PHE A 122 -4.56 -7.21 -3.47
CA PHE A 122 -4.93 -8.34 -2.60
C PHE A 122 -4.35 -8.21 -1.19
N GLU A 123 -4.98 -8.91 -0.26
CA GLU A 123 -4.49 -9.05 1.11
C GLU A 123 -3.17 -9.80 1.12
N SER A 124 -2.23 -9.26 1.89
CA SER A 124 -0.85 -9.72 1.94
C SER A 124 -0.12 -8.99 3.08
N ARG A 125 1.18 -9.26 3.22
CA ARG A 125 2.06 -8.52 4.12
C ARG A 125 2.30 -7.06 3.71
N TRP A 126 1.89 -6.66 2.50
CA TRP A 126 1.87 -5.25 2.11
C TRP A 126 0.78 -4.44 2.81
N CYS A 127 -0.29 -5.07 3.31
CA CYS A 127 -1.32 -4.36 4.06
C CYS A 127 -0.78 -3.84 5.39
N PHE A 128 -1.33 -2.73 5.86
CA PHE A 128 -1.05 -2.20 7.18
C PHE A 128 -1.53 -3.16 8.26
N GLY A 129 -0.67 -3.45 9.24
CA GLY A 129 -0.95 -4.30 10.37
C GLY A 129 0.13 -4.24 11.45
N ALA A 130 -0.01 -5.10 12.45
CA ALA A 130 0.94 -5.15 13.58
C ALA A 130 2.36 -5.54 13.16
N HIS A 131 2.56 -6.17 12.00
CA HIS A 131 3.88 -6.61 11.52
C HIS A 131 4.73 -5.47 10.93
N ASN A 132 4.11 -4.40 10.41
CA ASN A 132 4.81 -3.29 9.74
C ASN A 132 4.58 -1.92 10.38
N PHE A 133 3.81 -1.83 11.47
CA PHE A 133 3.45 -0.54 12.08
C PHE A 133 4.66 0.32 12.46
N HIS A 134 5.73 -0.28 12.99
CA HIS A 134 6.96 0.42 13.38
C HIS A 134 7.67 1.08 12.19
N ALA A 135 7.57 0.47 11.00
CA ALA A 135 8.18 1.00 9.79
C ALA A 135 7.50 2.31 9.38
N PHE A 136 6.15 2.36 9.39
CA PHE A 136 5.40 3.59 9.16
C PHE A 136 5.62 4.63 10.26
N GLN A 137 5.68 4.20 11.52
CA GLN A 137 5.84 5.08 12.68
C GLN A 137 7.12 5.94 12.58
N SER A 138 8.16 5.43 11.93
CA SER A 138 9.44 6.10 11.79
C SER A 138 9.43 7.23 10.76
N CYS A 139 8.48 7.24 9.81
CA CYS A 139 8.39 8.23 8.73
C CYS A 139 7.79 9.56 9.21
N ARG A 140 8.47 10.30 10.09
CA ARG A 140 7.90 11.48 10.79
C ARG A 140 7.50 12.65 9.89
N ARG A 141 8.06 12.72 8.68
CA ARG A 141 7.78 13.76 7.67
C ARG A 141 6.67 13.38 6.69
N LEU A 142 6.02 12.24 6.93
CA LEU A 142 5.00 11.74 6.04
C LEU A 142 3.75 12.64 6.11
N ARG A 143 3.42 13.26 4.97
CA ARG A 143 2.26 14.14 4.79
C ARG A 143 1.10 13.44 4.10
N CYS A 144 1.39 12.47 3.24
CA CYS A 144 0.39 11.69 2.51
C CYS A 144 0.65 10.19 2.68
N LEU A 145 -0.33 9.46 3.22
CA LEU A 145 -0.28 8.01 3.38
C LEU A 145 -1.47 7.36 2.67
N TRP A 146 -1.21 6.40 1.80
CA TRP A 146 -2.23 5.50 1.28
C TRP A 146 -1.83 4.06 1.55
N VAL A 147 -2.64 3.37 2.35
CA VAL A 147 -2.45 1.97 2.72
C VAL A 147 -3.73 1.16 2.52
N LYS A 148 -3.53 -0.15 2.44
CA LYS A 148 -4.61 -1.13 2.49
C LYS A 148 -4.67 -1.84 3.83
N ILE A 149 -5.86 -2.27 4.24
CA ILE A 149 -6.09 -3.06 5.45
C ILE A 149 -6.75 -4.39 5.09
N ASN A 150 -6.28 -5.46 5.72
CA ASN A 150 -6.87 -6.81 5.63
C ASN A 150 -8.25 -6.83 6.30
N HIS A 151 -9.22 -7.54 5.71
CA HIS A 151 -10.58 -7.66 6.23
C HIS A 151 -10.63 -8.20 7.67
N ARG A 152 -9.67 -9.04 8.07
CA ARG A 152 -9.57 -9.57 9.44
C ARG A 152 -9.22 -8.50 10.48
N GLY A 153 -8.62 -7.39 10.06
CA GLY A 153 -8.28 -6.25 10.92
C GLY A 153 -9.39 -5.20 11.04
N LEU A 154 -10.61 -5.48 10.60
CA LEU A 154 -11.75 -4.55 10.61
C LEU A 154 -12.85 -5.03 11.55
N GLU A 155 -13.66 -4.11 12.07
CA GLU A 155 -14.86 -4.40 12.86
C GLU A 155 -15.83 -5.29 12.07
N ALA A 156 -16.77 -5.93 12.77
CA ALA A 156 -17.89 -6.62 12.13
C ALA A 156 -18.76 -5.64 11.31
N ASP A 157 -19.45 -6.15 10.28
CA ASP A 157 -20.41 -5.32 9.54
C ASP A 157 -21.59 -5.03 10.47
N PRO A 158 -21.93 -3.76 10.75
CA PRO A 158 -23.08 -3.41 11.60
C PRO A 158 -24.44 -3.77 10.97
N THR A 159 -24.45 -4.07 9.67
CA THR A 159 -25.64 -4.36 8.87
C THR A 159 -25.37 -5.54 7.93
N PRO A 160 -25.09 -6.73 8.47
CA PRO A 160 -24.69 -7.87 7.66
C PRO A 160 -25.84 -8.22 6.72
N TYR A 161 -25.58 -8.18 5.42
CA TYR A 161 -26.43 -8.92 4.49
C TYR A 161 -26.25 -10.40 4.81
N THR A 162 -27.33 -11.17 4.85
CA THR A 162 -27.43 -12.58 5.27
C THR A 162 -26.51 -13.57 4.56
N LEU A 163 -25.68 -13.11 3.62
CA LEU A 163 -24.56 -13.83 3.03
C LEU A 163 -23.27 -13.20 3.56
N ASP A 164 -22.76 -13.71 4.68
CA ASP A 164 -21.46 -13.27 5.19
C ASP A 164 -20.37 -13.85 4.28
N LEU A 165 -20.14 -13.18 3.14
CA LEU A 165 -19.09 -13.50 2.16
C LEU A 165 -17.68 -13.41 2.77
N TYR A 166 -17.57 -12.93 4.01
CA TYR A 166 -16.35 -12.79 4.81
C TYR A 166 -16.25 -13.81 5.94
N ALA A 167 -17.30 -14.62 6.18
CA ALA A 167 -17.22 -15.70 7.12
C ALA A 167 -16.28 -16.75 6.55
N ASP A 168 -15.01 -16.61 6.89
CA ASP A 168 -14.06 -17.69 6.86
C ASP A 168 -14.66 -18.80 7.73
N LYS A 169 -15.34 -19.74 7.09
CA LYS A 169 -16.04 -20.85 7.75
C LYS A 169 -15.08 -21.73 8.56
N ASN A 170 -13.77 -21.53 8.37
CA ASN A 170 -12.70 -22.28 9.02
C ASN A 170 -11.98 -21.45 10.11
N LEU A 171 -12.41 -20.22 10.43
CA LEU A 171 -11.73 -19.46 11.47
C LEU A 171 -12.16 -19.96 12.86
N PRO A 172 -11.23 -20.44 13.71
CA PRO A 172 -11.56 -20.69 15.10
C PRO A 172 -12.07 -19.39 15.74
N SER A 173 -13.24 -19.47 16.36
CA SER A 173 -13.77 -18.37 17.16
C SER A 173 -12.71 -17.93 18.17
N LYS A 174 -12.44 -16.61 18.25
CA LYS A 174 -11.66 -15.95 19.31
C LYS A 174 -10.13 -15.94 19.18
N THR A 175 -9.59 -15.33 18.13
CA THR A 175 -8.45 -14.43 18.37
C THR A 175 -8.91 -13.01 18.03
N PRO A 176 -8.87 -12.05 18.99
CA PRO A 176 -9.16 -10.68 18.68
C PRO A 176 -7.97 -10.17 17.87
N PHE A 177 -8.04 -10.27 16.54
CA PHE A 177 -7.12 -9.49 15.72
C PHE A 177 -7.28 -8.04 16.19
N PRO A 178 -6.19 -7.36 16.59
CA PRO A 178 -6.29 -5.97 16.94
C PRO A 178 -6.85 -5.25 15.71
N ASN A 179 -7.87 -4.44 15.92
CA ASN A 179 -8.45 -3.64 14.85
C ASN A 179 -7.34 -2.78 14.24
N SER A 180 -6.94 -3.10 13.00
CA SER A 180 -5.80 -2.48 12.32
C SER A 180 -6.03 -1.00 12.09
N VAL A 181 -7.29 -0.57 11.98
CA VAL A 181 -7.64 0.86 11.89
C VAL A 181 -7.37 1.55 13.21
N HIS A 182 -7.69 0.93 14.35
CA HIS A 182 -7.36 1.50 15.66
C HIS A 182 -5.84 1.63 15.83
N LEU A 183 -5.08 0.61 15.43
CA LEU A 183 -3.62 0.66 15.46
C LEU A 183 -3.08 1.78 14.57
N LEU A 184 -3.61 1.91 13.34
CA LEU A 184 -3.24 2.96 12.39
C LEU A 184 -3.51 4.35 12.96
N LEU A 185 -4.74 4.60 13.41
CA LEU A 185 -5.16 5.91 13.92
C LEU A 185 -4.40 6.27 15.20
N LYS A 186 -4.13 5.31 16.09
CA LYS A 186 -3.29 5.53 17.28
C LYS A 186 -1.86 5.88 16.90
N MET A 187 -1.28 5.17 15.93
CA MET A 187 0.08 5.43 15.43
C MET A 187 0.18 6.83 14.82
N ILE A 188 -0.76 7.20 13.96
CA ILE A 188 -0.82 8.53 13.33
C ILE A 188 -0.90 9.63 14.39
N SER A 189 -1.86 9.50 15.31
CA SER A 189 -2.10 10.50 16.36
C SER A 189 -0.89 10.72 17.27
N GLY A 190 -0.02 9.71 17.44
CA GLY A 190 1.13 9.79 18.32
C GLY A 190 2.48 10.03 17.63
N SER A 191 2.62 9.70 16.35
CA SER A 191 3.93 9.60 15.69
C SER A 191 4.05 10.29 14.33
N LEU A 192 2.94 10.67 13.69
CA LEU A 192 2.94 11.30 12.37
C LEU A 192 2.30 12.70 12.43
N PRO A 193 2.98 13.69 13.06
CA PRO A 193 2.41 15.01 13.31
C PRO A 193 2.19 15.85 12.04
N GLU A 194 2.91 15.55 10.96
CA GLU A 194 2.81 16.26 9.68
C GLU A 194 1.79 15.62 8.71
N LEU A 195 1.08 14.56 9.12
CA LEU A 195 0.18 13.85 8.22
C LEU A 195 -1.05 14.72 7.88
N GLU A 196 -1.17 15.06 6.61
CA GLU A 196 -2.24 15.90 6.06
C GLU A 196 -3.35 15.06 5.40
N LYS A 197 -2.98 13.91 4.81
CA LYS A 197 -3.89 13.08 4.03
C LYS A 197 -3.70 11.60 4.31
N LEU A 198 -4.79 10.89 4.60
CA LEU A 198 -4.82 9.46 4.83
C LEU A 198 -5.87 8.76 3.95
N THR A 199 -5.43 8.00 2.96
CA THR A 199 -6.34 7.12 2.23
C THR A 199 -6.25 5.72 2.82
N VAL A 200 -7.37 5.17 3.29
CA VAL A 200 -7.46 3.79 3.76
C VAL A 200 -8.42 3.03 2.87
N GLU A 201 -7.92 1.98 2.23
CA GLU A 201 -8.75 1.10 1.43
C GLU A 201 -8.73 -0.33 1.97
N PRO A 202 -9.77 -1.11 1.70
CA PRO A 202 -9.70 -2.53 1.94
C PRO A 202 -8.91 -3.24 0.83
N ALA A 203 -8.11 -4.21 1.24
CA ALA A 203 -7.53 -5.18 0.33
C ALA A 203 -8.56 -6.27 -0.02
N ARG A 204 -8.37 -6.90 -1.19
CA ARG A 204 -9.24 -7.99 -1.65
C ARG A 204 -8.72 -9.33 -1.14
N ASN A 205 -9.60 -10.23 -0.71
CA ASN A 205 -9.17 -11.57 -0.34
C ASN A 205 -8.53 -12.28 -1.56
N PRO A 206 -7.30 -12.82 -1.44
CA PRO A 206 -6.58 -13.48 -2.54
C PRO A 206 -7.26 -14.75 -3.06
N GLU A 207 -8.07 -15.45 -2.26
CA GLU A 207 -8.84 -16.61 -2.71
C GLU A 207 -9.76 -16.26 -3.89
N TRP A 208 -10.10 -14.98 -4.04
CA TRP A 208 -11.01 -14.51 -5.08
C TRP A 208 -10.33 -14.29 -6.42
N ALA A 209 -9.00 -14.11 -6.43
CA ALA A 209 -8.23 -14.18 -7.67
C ALA A 209 -8.27 -15.59 -8.29
N ARG A 210 -8.50 -16.62 -7.47
CA ARG A 210 -8.51 -18.04 -7.88
C ARG A 210 -9.86 -18.49 -8.43
N HIS A 211 -10.97 -17.82 -8.09
CA HIS A 211 -12.30 -18.15 -8.58
C HIS A 211 -12.63 -17.43 -9.91
N ARG A 212 -12.16 -17.98 -11.05
CA ARG A 212 -12.46 -17.50 -12.42
C ARG A 212 -13.89 -17.86 -12.91
N GLY A 213 -14.93 -17.49 -12.17
CA GLY A 213 -16.32 -17.65 -12.62
C GLY A 213 -16.98 -16.28 -12.83
N ASP A 214 -17.76 -16.12 -13.91
CA ASP A 214 -18.31 -14.87 -14.49
C ASP A 214 -19.21 -13.96 -13.60
N GLY A 215 -19.12 -14.03 -12.27
CA GLY A 215 -19.85 -13.20 -11.31
C GLY A 215 -19.02 -12.19 -10.49
N ILE A 216 -17.69 -12.16 -10.67
CA ILE A 216 -16.73 -11.40 -9.82
C ILE A 216 -17.03 -9.89 -9.80
N TRP A 217 -17.55 -9.34 -10.91
CA TRP A 217 -17.83 -7.91 -11.03
C TRP A 217 -19.05 -7.45 -10.18
N LEU A 218 -20.09 -8.29 -10.06
CA LEU A 218 -21.29 -7.99 -9.28
C LEU A 218 -21.09 -8.26 -7.77
N LEU A 219 -20.28 -9.26 -7.42
CA LEU A 219 -19.78 -9.46 -6.05
C LEU A 219 -18.94 -8.27 -5.58
N GLY A 220 -18.18 -7.64 -6.50
CA GLY A 220 -17.34 -6.48 -6.22
C GLY A 220 -18.08 -5.30 -5.58
N ALA A 221 -19.26 -4.91 -6.09
CA ALA A 221 -19.97 -3.73 -5.56
C ALA A 221 -20.53 -3.96 -4.14
N ARG A 222 -21.22 -5.09 -3.91
CA ARG A 222 -21.76 -5.44 -2.58
C ARG A 222 -20.64 -5.68 -1.57
N PHE A 223 -19.54 -6.28 -1.99
CA PHE A 223 -18.33 -6.44 -1.20
C PHE A 223 -17.70 -5.09 -0.82
N CYS A 224 -17.49 -4.20 -1.79
CA CYS A 224 -16.93 -2.89 -1.52
C CYS A 224 -17.81 -2.14 -0.50
N LEU A 225 -19.14 -2.29 -0.58
CA LEU A 225 -20.06 -1.74 0.41
C LEU A 225 -19.88 -2.37 1.80
N GLY A 226 -19.85 -3.70 1.91
CA GLY A 226 -19.66 -4.41 3.18
C GLY A 226 -18.35 -4.02 3.86
N ILE A 227 -17.22 -4.05 3.13
CA ILE A 227 -15.96 -3.63 3.76
C ILE A 227 -15.96 -2.14 4.10
N ARG A 228 -16.48 -1.25 3.25
CA ARG A 228 -16.55 0.18 3.60
C ARG A 228 -17.35 0.40 4.89
N ARG A 229 -18.43 -0.34 5.11
CA ARG A 229 -19.19 -0.29 6.37
C ARG A 229 -18.35 -0.76 7.56
N ARG A 230 -17.61 -1.85 7.41
CA ARG A 230 -16.70 -2.38 8.44
C ARG A 230 -15.58 -1.40 8.77
N LEU A 231 -14.96 -0.81 7.76
CA LEU A 231 -13.94 0.22 7.90
C LEU A 231 -14.50 1.47 8.60
N HIS A 232 -15.69 1.92 8.18
CA HIS A 232 -16.39 3.02 8.84
C HIS A 232 -16.77 2.69 10.30
N ALA A 233 -17.20 1.46 10.57
CA ALA A 233 -17.48 0.98 11.92
C ALA A 233 -16.21 0.98 12.79
N SER A 234 -15.06 0.57 12.24
CA SER A 234 -13.76 0.66 12.91
C SER A 234 -13.38 2.10 13.24
N VAL A 235 -13.54 3.04 12.31
CA VAL A 235 -13.27 4.47 12.57
C VAL A 235 -14.20 4.99 13.66
N LYS A 236 -15.50 4.70 13.58
CA LYS A 236 -16.49 5.14 14.57
C LYS A 236 -16.20 4.57 15.95
N SER A 237 -15.87 3.28 16.05
CA SER A 237 -15.48 2.58 17.28
C SER A 237 -14.28 3.26 17.95
N PHE A 238 -13.24 3.59 17.16
CA PHE A 238 -12.07 4.30 17.65
C PHE A 238 -12.40 5.67 18.27
N VAL A 239 -13.24 6.48 17.58
CA VAL A 239 -13.65 7.80 18.06
C VAL A 239 -14.46 7.68 19.37
N THR A 240 -15.35 6.70 19.46
CA THR A 240 -16.13 6.45 20.69
C THR A 240 -15.27 6.02 21.86
N CYS A 241 -14.29 5.13 21.65
CA CYS A 241 -13.38 4.67 22.70
C CYS A 241 -12.44 5.78 23.17
N SER A 242 -11.91 6.59 22.24
CA SER A 242 -10.99 7.68 22.58
C SER A 242 -11.67 8.77 23.41
N SER A 243 -12.94 9.05 23.13
CA SER A 243 -13.74 10.03 23.91
C SER A 243 -14.00 9.59 25.36
N ALA A 244 -13.97 8.28 25.63
CA ALA A 244 -14.21 7.73 26.96
C ALA A 244 -12.97 7.70 27.87
N THR A 245 -11.75 7.88 27.32
CA THR A 245 -10.50 7.51 28.02
C THR A 245 -9.67 8.70 28.54
N VAL A 246 -10.22 9.93 28.60
CA VAL A 246 -9.57 11.14 29.16
C VAL A 246 -8.38 11.70 28.35
N GLY A 247 -8.51 12.97 27.92
CA GLY A 247 -7.38 13.90 27.74
C GLY A 247 -6.86 14.19 26.32
N THR A 248 -6.85 13.22 25.41
CA THR A 248 -6.41 13.46 24.01
C THR A 248 -7.61 13.54 23.08
N HIS A 249 -8.12 14.77 22.89
CA HIS A 249 -9.20 15.04 21.94
C HIS A 249 -8.68 14.93 20.49
N VAL A 250 -8.70 13.72 19.92
CA VAL A 250 -8.80 13.59 18.46
C VAL A 250 -10.28 13.85 18.13
N ARG A 251 -10.59 15.00 17.52
CA ARG A 251 -11.99 15.35 17.20
C ARG A 251 -12.45 14.48 16.03
N ASP A 252 -13.73 14.11 16.02
CA ASP A 252 -14.37 13.37 14.91
C ASP A 252 -14.15 14.09 13.55
N SER A 253 -14.06 15.42 13.56
CA SER A 253 -13.69 16.24 12.39
C SER A 253 -12.30 15.93 11.85
N ASP A 254 -11.33 15.68 12.72
CA ASP A 254 -9.92 15.50 12.35
C ASP A 254 -9.72 14.14 11.67
N VAL A 255 -10.36 13.10 12.21
CA VAL A 255 -10.34 11.76 11.62
C VAL A 255 -11.07 11.72 10.27
N ARG A 256 -12.18 12.45 10.13
CA ARG A 256 -12.94 12.56 8.87
C ARG A 256 -12.21 13.36 7.80
N ASN A 257 -11.41 14.36 8.19
CA ASN A 257 -10.57 15.11 7.26
C ASN A 257 -9.41 14.25 6.74
N TRP A 258 -8.93 13.32 7.54
CA TRP A 258 -7.85 12.43 7.16
C TRP A 258 -8.34 11.28 6.28
N VAL A 259 -9.39 10.56 6.69
CA VAL A 259 -9.81 9.30 6.06
C VAL A 259 -10.72 9.56 4.85
N LEU A 260 -10.15 9.47 3.65
CA LEU A 260 -10.93 9.40 2.42
C LEU A 260 -11.32 7.96 2.12
N PHE A 261 -12.63 7.71 2.04
CA PHE A 261 -13.19 6.45 1.55
C PHE A 261 -13.38 6.56 0.04
N LEU A 262 -12.53 5.87 -0.74
CA LEU A 262 -12.65 5.76 -2.19
C LEU A 262 -13.45 4.54 -2.61
#